data_AF-A0A8B4RGZ6-F1
#
_entry.id   AF-A0A8B4RGZ6-F1
#
_cell.length_a   1.000
_cell.length_b   1.000
_cell.length_c   1.000
_cell.angle_alpha   90.00
_cell.angle_beta   90.00
_cell.angle_gamma   90.00
#
_symmetry.space_group_name_H-M   'P 1'
#
loop_
_entity.id
_entity.type
_entity.pdbx_description
1 polymer ?
#
loop_
_entity_poly.entity_id
_entity_poly.type
_entity_poly.pdbx_seq_one_letter_code
_entity_poly.pdbx_strand_id
1 'polypeptide(L)' 'MKPHYTIEDLDMEVKGNFWDMDFQLLKDNQVIANISQQWFRMTSTYQVEVYNETYNDLTISLVIAIDYVKELEKNASN' A
#
# COMPACT_ATOMS: atom_id res chain seq x y z
N MET A 1 -17.43 -4.85 -4.90
CA MET A 1 -16.72 -5.38 -3.71
C MET A 1 -15.31 -4.83 -3.77
N LYS A 2 -14.77 -4.27 -2.68
CA LYS A 2 -13.37 -3.81 -2.67
C LYS A 2 -12.46 -5.03 -2.55
N PRO A 3 -11.33 -5.08 -3.26
CA PRO A 3 -10.44 -6.22 -3.18
C PRO A 3 -9.78 -6.27 -1.79
N HIS A 4 -9.48 -7.47 -1.32
CA HIS A 4 -8.97 -7.74 0.02
C HIS A 4 -7.78 -8.68 -0.10
N TYR A 5 -6.66 -8.34 0.54
CA TYR A 5 -5.42 -9.13 0.45
C TYR A 5 -4.86 -9.39 1.83
N THR A 6 -4.34 -10.58 2.02
CA THR A 6 -3.62 -10.99 3.22
C THR A 6 -2.19 -11.30 2.83
N ILE A 7 -1.24 -10.80 3.62
CA ILE A 7 0.18 -11.11 3.44
C ILE A 7 0.51 -12.24 4.40
N GLU A 8 0.67 -13.45 3.86
CA GLU A 8 1.08 -14.64 4.62
C GLU A 8 2.48 -14.42 5.22
N ASP A 9 2.77 -15.05 6.36
CA ASP A 9 3.97 -14.89 7.21
C ASP A 9 4.12 -13.57 8.01
N LEU A 10 3.35 -12.53 7.71
CA LEU A 10 3.41 -11.24 8.43
C LEU A 10 2.18 -10.96 9.31
N ASP A 11 1.17 -11.82 9.32
CA ASP A 11 -0.20 -11.62 9.86
C ASP A 11 -0.75 -10.20 9.60
N MET A 12 -0.50 -9.69 8.40
CA MET A 12 -0.95 -8.36 7.99
C MET A 12 -2.04 -8.45 6.94
N GLU A 13 -2.94 -7.49 7.03
CA GLU A 13 -4.12 -7.39 6.19
C GLU A 13 -4.10 -6.05 5.45
N VAL A 14 -4.35 -6.11 4.14
CA VAL A 14 -4.47 -4.93 3.27
C VAL A 14 -5.94 -4.70 2.96
N LYS A 15 -6.45 -3.52 3.31
CA LYS A 15 -7.85 -3.16 3.11
C LYS A 15 -7.98 -1.86 2.33
N GLY A 16 -8.64 -1.91 1.16
CA GLY A 16 -8.85 -0.73 0.31
C GLY A 16 -8.71 -1.06 -1.17
N ASN A 17 -8.40 -0.04 -1.97
CA ASN A 17 -8.01 -0.21 -3.36
C ASN A 17 -6.50 0.01 -3.51
N PHE A 18 -5.74 -1.09 -3.42
CA PHE A 18 -4.28 -1.04 -3.56
C PHE A 18 -3.84 -0.61 -4.97
N TRP A 19 -4.61 -0.93 -6.03
CA TRP A 19 -4.29 -0.48 -7.39
C TRP A 19 -4.39 1.04 -7.51
N ASP A 20 -5.35 1.66 -6.86
CA ASP A 20 -5.47 3.13 -6.79
C ASP A 20 -4.51 3.74 -5.74
N MET A 21 -3.70 2.90 -5.08
CA MET A 21 -2.81 3.29 -3.98
C MET A 21 -3.57 4.02 -2.85
N ASP A 22 -4.82 3.58 -2.58
CA ASP A 22 -5.70 4.06 -1.52
C ASP A 22 -6.12 2.88 -0.61
N PHE A 23 -5.31 2.60 0.41
CA PHE A 23 -5.48 1.43 1.27
C PHE A 23 -4.90 1.61 2.66
N GLN A 24 -5.33 0.73 3.57
CA GLN A 24 -4.87 0.66 4.95
C GLN A 24 -4.13 -0.67 5.17
N LEU A 25 -3.12 -0.62 6.04
CA LEU A 25 -2.47 -1.81 6.60
C LEU A 25 -3.02 -2.06 8.00
N LEU A 26 -3.41 -3.30 8.25
CA LEU A 26 -3.90 -3.77 9.54
C LEU A 26 -3.02 -4.90 10.06
N LYS A 27 -2.73 -4.88 11.36
CA LYS A 27 -2.14 -5.99 12.13
C LYS A 27 -3.09 -6.28 13.28
N ASP A 28 -3.51 -7.53 13.46
CA ASP A 28 -4.46 -7.91 14.51
C ASP A 28 -5.71 -7.02 14.56
N ASN A 29 -6.25 -6.69 13.39
CA ASN A 29 -7.44 -5.85 13.22
C ASN A 29 -7.26 -4.37 13.67
N GLN A 30 -6.03 -3.93 13.96
CA GLN A 30 -5.65 -2.55 14.25
C GLN A 30 -5.00 -1.91 13.02
N VAL A 31 -5.43 -0.70 12.67
CA VAL A 31 -4.79 0.08 11.60
C VAL A 31 -3.40 0.53 12.04
N ILE A 32 -2.37 0.13 11.29
CA ILE A 32 -0.98 0.50 11.54
C ILE A 32 -0.46 1.55 10.56
N ALA A 33 -1.05 1.63 9.37
CA ALA A 33 -0.71 2.65 8.38
C ALA A 33 -1.86 2.94 7.40
N ASN A 34 -1.88 4.16 6.89
CA ASN A 34 -2.74 4.61 5.80
C ASN A 34 -1.89 5.10 4.61
N ILE A 35 -2.27 4.67 3.41
CA ILE A 35 -1.58 4.96 2.16
C ILE A 35 -2.60 5.54 1.19
N SER A 36 -2.29 6.71 0.63
CA SER A 36 -3.11 7.37 -0.39
C SER A 36 -2.24 8.03 -1.46
N GLN A 37 -2.67 7.95 -2.72
CA GLN A 37 -2.02 8.68 -3.80
C GLN A 37 -2.42 10.16 -3.82
N GLN A 38 -1.44 11.04 -3.93
CA GLN A 38 -1.67 12.48 -4.08
C GLN A 38 -2.00 12.80 -5.54
N TRP A 39 -3.29 13.00 -5.82
CA TRP A 39 -3.85 13.26 -7.16
C TRP A 39 -3.28 14.49 -7.88
N PHE A 40 -2.66 15.43 -7.16
CA PHE A 40 -2.20 16.71 -7.74
C PHE A 40 -0.70 16.81 -8.05
N ARG A 41 0.14 15.84 -7.66
CA ARG A 41 1.62 16.05 -7.70
C ARG A 41 2.40 15.20 -8.69
N MET A 42 1.98 13.99 -9.02
CA MET A 42 2.52 13.11 -10.09
C MET A 42 1.98 11.70 -9.81
N THR A 43 1.97 10.82 -10.82
CA THR A 43 1.43 9.45 -10.70
C THR A 43 2.14 8.55 -9.68
N SER A 44 3.24 9.01 -9.09
CA SER A 44 4.08 8.27 -8.13
C SER A 44 4.34 9.04 -6.83
N THR A 45 3.50 10.03 -6.50
CA THR A 45 3.57 10.71 -5.20
C THR A 45 2.56 10.12 -4.23
N TYR A 46 3.06 9.54 -3.15
CA TYR A 46 2.26 8.85 -2.12
C TYR A 46 2.33 9.57 -0.78
N GLN A 47 1.19 9.68 -0.10
CA GLN A 47 1.14 10.00 1.32
C GLN A 47 1.04 8.70 2.11
N VAL A 48 2.00 8.49 2.99
CA VAL A 48 2.06 7.35 3.89
C VAL A 48 2.04 7.88 5.31
N GLU A 49 1.02 7.52 6.07
CA GLU A 49 0.89 7.83 7.50
C GLU A 49 1.04 6.52 8.28
N VAL A 50 2.09 6.41 9.08
CA VAL A 50 2.35 5.22 9.92
C VAL A 50 2.10 5.58 11.37
N TYR A 51 1.22 4.82 12.03
CA TYR A 51 0.78 5.10 13.41
C TYR A 51 1.70 4.51 14.48
N ASN A 52 2.55 3.55 14.10
CA ASN A 52 3.55 2.96 14.98
C ASN A 52 4.87 2.80 14.21
N GLU A 53 5.90 3.50 14.67
CA GLU A 53 7.22 3.57 14.04
C GLU A 53 7.88 2.20 13.81
N THR A 54 7.51 1.19 14.62
CA THR A 54 7.95 -0.20 14.45
C THR A 54 7.65 -0.75 13.04
N TYR A 55 6.61 -0.21 12.38
CA TYR A 55 6.17 -0.65 11.05
C TYR A 55 6.60 0.29 9.92
N ASN A 56 7.44 1.29 10.17
CA ASN A 56 7.88 2.24 9.15
C ASN A 56 8.55 1.52 7.97
N ASP A 57 9.61 0.76 8.24
CA ASP A 57 10.40 0.10 7.19
C ASP A 57 9.56 -0.89 6.38
N LEU A 58 8.68 -1.62 7.07
CA LEU A 58 7.77 -2.59 6.45
C LEU A 58 6.74 -1.90 5.54
N THR A 59 6.11 -0.83 6.03
CA THR A 59 5.11 -0.07 5.28
C THR A 59 5.73 0.53 4.03
N ILE A 60 6.90 1.16 4.15
CA ILE A 60 7.59 1.78 3.02
C ILE A 60 8.03 0.72 2.00
N SER A 61 8.57 -0.41 2.46
CA SER A 61 8.97 -1.51 1.58
C SER A 61 7.79 -2.06 0.77
N LEU A 62 6.63 -2.21 1.40
CA LEU A 62 5.42 -2.69 0.73
C LEU A 62 4.91 -1.68 -0.30
N VAL A 63 4.89 -0.39 0.04
CA VAL A 63 4.52 0.68 -0.91
C VAL A 63 5.43 0.66 -2.14
N ILE A 64 6.75 0.52 -1.95
CA ILE A 64 7.71 0.43 -3.05
C ILE A 64 7.48 -0.82 -3.90
N ALA A 65 7.25 -1.98 -3.27
CA ALA A 65 7.00 -3.23 -3.99
C ALA A 65 5.73 -3.16 -4.85
N ILE A 66 4.64 -2.60 -4.31
CA ILE A 66 3.38 -2.42 -5.03
C ILE A 66 3.56 -1.43 -6.20
N ASP A 67 4.20 -0.29 -5.95
CA ASP A 67 4.48 0.72 -6.99
C ASP A 67 5.29 0.13 -8.15
N TYR A 68 6.32 -0.65 -7.83
CA TYR A 68 7.14 -1.32 -8.83
C TYR A 68 6.33 -2.30 -9.70
N VAL A 69 5.50 -3.15 -9.09
CA VAL A 69 4.64 -4.09 -9.84
C VAL A 69 3.64 -3.33 -10.71
N LYS A 70 3.01 -2.28 -10.19
CA LYS A 70 2.06 -1.45 -10.94
C LYS A 70 2.71 -0.80 -12.16
N GLU A 71 3.92 -0.26 -12.03
CA GLU A 71 4.66 0.29 -13.18
C GLU A 71 5.12 -0.80 -14.16
N LEU A 72 5.50 -1.99 -13.69
CA LEU A 72 5.79 -3.13 -14.58
C LEU A 72 4.57 -3.52 -15.42
N GLU A 73 3.39 -3.66 -14.81
CA GLU A 73 2.16 -4.02 -15.53
C GLU A 73 1.74 -2.94 -16.53
N LYS A 74 1.87 -1.67 -16.15
CA LYS A 74 1.62 -0.52 -17.05
C LYS A 74 2.56 -0.51 -18.25
N ASN A 75 3.83 -0.87 -18.06
CA ASN A 75 4.82 -0.94 -19.16
C ASN A 75 4.64 -2.18 -20.03
N ALA A 76 4.18 -3.31 -19.48
CA ALA A 76 3.92 -4.54 -20.23
C ALA A 76 2.62 -4.50 -21.07
N SER A 77 1.73 -3.55 -20.77
CA SER A 77 0.44 -3.38 -21.44
C SER A 77 0.47 -2.34 -22.58
N ASN A 78 1.65 -1.79 -22.90
CA ASN A 78 1.91 -0.87 -24.03
C ASN A 78 2.72 -1.58 -25.11
#